data_AF-A0A078JQ13-F1
#
_entry.id   AF-A0A078JQ13-F1
#
_cell.length_a   1.000
_cell.length_b   1.000
_cell.length_c   1.000
_cell.angle_alpha   90.00
_cell.angle_beta   90.00
_cell.angle_gamma   90.00
#
_symmetry.space_group_name_H-M   'P 1'
#
loop_
_entity.id
_entity.type
_entity.pdbx_description
1 polymer ?
#
loop_
_entity_poly.entity_id
_entity_poly.type
_entity_poly.pdbx_seq_one_letter_code
_entity_poly.pdbx_strand_id
1 'polypeptide(L)'
;MANSYLFPLFLSLIVISSVSANFQRDVEITWGDGRGQITNNGELLTLSLDKSSGSGFQSKNEYLFGKIDMQMKLVPGNSAGTVTTLYLKSPGTTWDEIDFEFLGNLSGDPYTLHTNVYTQGKGDKEQQFKLWFDPTADFHTYTILWNPQRIIFTVDGTPIREFKNMESIGTLFPKNRPMRMYSSLWNADDWATRACVWSNGKSSCPDVSKQGTTGSWLSQELDSTAQERMRWVQRNYMIYNYCTDAKRFPQGLPKECLAA
;
A
#
# COMPACT_ATOMS: atom_id res chain seq x y z
N MET A 1 1.83 -60.53 35.52
CA MET A 1 1.10 -59.97 34.36
C MET A 1 1.33 -58.47 34.39
N ALA A 2 1.89 -57.89 33.33
CA ALA A 2 2.13 -56.45 33.22
C ALA A 2 1.59 -55.97 31.86
N ASN A 3 0.55 -55.13 31.88
CA ASN A 3 -0.02 -54.58 30.66
C ASN A 3 0.90 -53.49 30.10
N SER A 4 1.43 -53.73 28.91
CA SER A 4 2.18 -52.74 28.15
C SER A 4 1.24 -52.00 27.21
N TYR A 5 0.91 -50.74 27.51
CA TYR A 5 0.08 -49.90 26.65
C TYR A 5 0.95 -49.12 25.65
N LEU A 6 0.94 -49.55 24.39
CA LEU A 6 1.49 -48.78 23.27
C LEU A 6 0.48 -47.69 22.87
N PHE A 7 0.83 -46.43 23.13
CA PHE A 7 0.10 -45.28 22.57
C PHE A 7 0.65 -44.95 21.17
N PRO A 8 -0.21 -44.87 20.13
CA PRO A 8 0.23 -44.43 18.81
C PRO A 8 0.51 -42.92 18.83
N LEU A 9 1.70 -42.52 18.39
CA LEU A 9 2.06 -41.13 18.21
C LEU A 9 1.40 -40.58 16.94
N PHE A 10 0.20 -40.00 17.07
CA PHE A 10 -0.45 -39.27 15.98
C PHE A 10 0.27 -37.94 15.73
N LEU A 11 1.21 -37.94 14.79
CA LEU A 11 1.85 -36.72 14.31
C LEU A 11 0.85 -35.92 13.45
N SER A 12 0.18 -34.96 14.07
CA SER A 12 -0.73 -34.04 13.38
C SER A 12 0.05 -33.10 12.46
N LEU A 13 0.10 -33.44 11.17
CA LEU A 13 0.58 -32.55 10.11
C LEU A 13 -0.48 -31.48 9.84
N ILE A 14 -0.39 -30.37 10.58
CA ILE A 14 -1.18 -29.16 10.31
C ILE A 14 -0.61 -28.50 9.05
N VAL A 15 -1.17 -28.86 7.89
CA VAL A 15 -0.91 -28.14 6.63
C VAL A 15 -1.65 -26.80 6.69
N ILE A 16 -0.92 -25.74 7.02
CA ILE A 16 -1.44 -24.36 7.02
C ILE A 16 -1.52 -23.88 5.57
N SER A 17 -2.67 -24.06 4.92
CA SER A 17 -2.93 -23.48 3.59
C SER A 17 -3.39 -22.02 3.73
N SER A 18 -2.49 -21.07 3.49
CA SER A 18 -2.81 -19.65 3.31
C SER A 18 -3.46 -19.39 1.94
N VAL A 19 -4.46 -18.48 1.81
CA VAL A 19 -4.79 -17.99 0.45
C VAL A 19 -3.56 -17.21 0.02
N SER A 20 -3.14 -17.38 -1.23
CA SER A 20 -2.70 -16.20 -1.97
C SER A 20 -3.96 -15.42 -2.39
N ALA A 21 -4.02 -14.11 -2.13
CA ALA A 21 -5.12 -13.30 -2.66
C ALA A 21 -5.22 -13.47 -4.18
N ASN A 22 -6.43 -13.54 -4.73
CA ASN A 22 -6.63 -13.81 -6.16
C ASN A 22 -7.43 -12.66 -6.77
N PHE A 23 -6.83 -11.94 -7.71
CA PHE A 23 -7.42 -10.76 -8.33
C PHE A 23 -8.76 -11.05 -9.03
N GLN A 24 -8.94 -12.21 -9.69
CA GLN A 24 -10.22 -12.54 -10.35
C GLN A 24 -11.35 -12.67 -9.32
N ARG A 25 -11.05 -13.23 -8.15
CA ARG A 25 -12.01 -13.37 -7.05
C ARG A 25 -12.23 -12.04 -6.32
N ASP A 26 -11.17 -11.35 -5.96
CA ASP A 26 -11.17 -10.32 -4.90
C ASP A 26 -11.29 -8.87 -5.42
N VAL A 27 -10.95 -8.62 -6.70
CA VAL A 27 -11.00 -7.28 -7.31
C VAL A 27 -11.76 -7.24 -8.62
N GLU A 28 -12.13 -6.03 -9.05
CA GLU A 28 -12.71 -5.74 -10.36
C GLU A 28 -11.98 -4.58 -11.02
N ILE A 29 -11.64 -4.73 -12.31
CA ILE A 29 -11.09 -3.64 -13.12
C ILE A 29 -12.23 -2.66 -13.39
N THR A 30 -12.08 -1.42 -12.93
CA THR A 30 -13.14 -0.41 -12.98
C THR A 30 -13.05 0.47 -14.22
N TRP A 31 -11.86 0.63 -14.80
CA TRP A 31 -11.64 1.42 -16.01
C TRP A 31 -10.32 1.06 -16.71
N GLY A 32 -10.19 1.51 -17.97
CA GLY A 32 -8.98 1.41 -18.77
C GLY A 32 -9.13 0.69 -20.12
N ASP A 33 -10.32 0.16 -20.45
CA ASP A 33 -10.63 -0.39 -21.78
C ASP A 33 -9.57 -1.39 -22.29
N GLY A 34 -9.43 -2.51 -21.57
CA GLY A 34 -8.44 -3.56 -21.85
C GLY A 34 -7.01 -3.27 -21.36
N ARG A 35 -6.71 -2.07 -20.83
CA ARG A 35 -5.39 -1.73 -20.26
C ARG A 35 -5.13 -2.31 -18.86
N GLY A 36 -6.19 -2.57 -18.11
CA GLY A 36 -6.14 -3.42 -16.92
C GLY A 36 -6.41 -4.86 -17.35
N GLN A 37 -5.54 -5.80 -16.97
CA GLN A 37 -5.70 -7.22 -17.30
C GLN A 37 -5.35 -8.09 -16.10
N ILE A 38 -6.24 -9.04 -15.78
CA ILE A 38 -5.95 -10.08 -14.79
C ILE A 38 -5.52 -11.33 -15.55
N THR A 39 -4.27 -11.72 -15.32
CA THR A 39 -3.59 -12.85 -15.95
C THR A 39 -3.22 -13.86 -14.88
N ASN A 40 -2.52 -14.93 -15.26
CA ASN A 40 -2.03 -15.95 -14.33
C ASN A 40 -3.15 -16.50 -13.43
N ASN A 41 -4.33 -16.72 -14.03
CA ASN A 41 -5.55 -17.17 -13.34
C ASN A 41 -5.92 -16.35 -12.08
N GLY A 42 -5.48 -15.08 -12.00
CA GLY A 42 -5.73 -14.21 -10.84
C GLY A 42 -4.53 -13.95 -9.93
N GLU A 43 -3.34 -14.46 -10.21
CA GLU A 43 -2.13 -14.11 -9.44
C GLU A 43 -1.48 -12.80 -9.88
N LEU A 44 -1.66 -12.39 -11.14
CA LEU A 44 -1.02 -11.20 -11.70
C LEU A 44 -2.04 -10.27 -12.33
N LEU A 45 -2.15 -9.05 -11.81
CA LEU A 45 -2.88 -7.95 -12.43
C LEU A 45 -1.87 -6.96 -13.01
N THR A 46 -1.94 -6.74 -14.32
CA THR A 46 -1.14 -5.70 -15.00
C THR A 46 -2.01 -4.49 -15.30
N LEU A 47 -1.52 -3.31 -14.93
CA LEU A 47 -2.05 -2.03 -15.37
C LEU A 47 -1.14 -1.45 -16.46
N SER A 48 -1.73 -0.71 -17.40
CA SER A 48 -1.02 -0.03 -18.47
C SER A 48 -1.64 1.33 -18.77
N LEU A 49 -0.84 2.20 -19.39
CA LEU A 49 -1.15 3.59 -19.68
C LEU A 49 -0.64 3.96 -21.07
N ASP A 50 -1.49 4.64 -21.83
CA ASP A 50 -1.13 5.26 -23.10
C ASP A 50 -1.75 6.67 -23.21
N LYS A 51 -1.72 7.26 -24.41
CA LYS A 51 -2.27 8.60 -24.66
C LYS A 51 -3.81 8.67 -24.59
N SER A 52 -4.51 7.54 -24.58
CA SER A 52 -5.97 7.47 -24.54
C SER A 52 -6.49 7.25 -23.13
N SER A 53 -5.84 6.37 -22.35
CA SER A 53 -6.20 6.14 -20.95
C SER A 53 -5.09 5.44 -20.16
N GLY A 54 -5.18 5.56 -18.83
CA GLY A 54 -4.55 4.65 -17.88
C GLY A 54 -5.40 3.40 -17.65
N SER A 55 -5.27 2.80 -16.46
CA SER A 55 -6.20 1.78 -15.97
C SER A 55 -6.23 1.71 -14.45
N GLY A 56 -7.27 1.10 -13.89
CA GLY A 56 -7.35 0.87 -12.45
C GLY A 56 -8.38 -0.19 -12.06
N PHE A 57 -8.26 -0.65 -10.82
CA PHE A 57 -9.14 -1.65 -10.20
C PHE A 57 -9.51 -1.26 -8.77
N GLN A 58 -10.56 -1.90 -8.24
CA GLN A 58 -10.95 -1.81 -6.84
C GLN A 58 -11.24 -3.19 -6.26
N SER A 59 -11.13 -3.34 -4.93
CA SER A 59 -11.66 -4.52 -4.24
C SER A 59 -13.18 -4.59 -4.37
N LYS A 60 -13.73 -5.79 -4.57
CA LYS A 60 -15.19 -5.99 -4.67
C LYS A 60 -15.92 -5.73 -3.35
N ASN A 61 -15.21 -5.94 -2.23
CA ASN A 61 -15.69 -5.70 -0.87
C ASN A 61 -15.10 -4.40 -0.30
N GLU A 62 -15.81 -3.84 0.67
CA GLU A 62 -15.32 -2.77 1.54
C GLU A 62 -14.83 -3.37 2.87
N TYR A 63 -13.87 -2.71 3.50
CA TYR A 63 -13.27 -3.14 4.75
C TYR A 63 -13.29 -2.00 5.77
N LEU A 64 -13.60 -2.31 7.02
CA LEU A 64 -13.39 -1.40 8.15
C LEU A 64 -12.25 -2.00 8.99
N PHE A 65 -11.07 -1.39 8.90
CA PHE A 65 -9.78 -1.96 9.31
C PHE A 65 -9.33 -3.13 8.42
N GLY A 66 -8.02 -3.32 8.32
CA GLY A 66 -7.41 -4.40 7.53
C GLY A 66 -5.88 -4.38 7.58
N LYS A 67 -5.25 -5.51 7.24
CA LYS A 67 -3.87 -5.54 6.76
C LYS A 67 -3.91 -5.90 5.28
N ILE A 68 -3.43 -5.00 4.44
CA ILE A 68 -3.34 -5.16 2.99
C ILE A 68 -1.87 -5.27 2.65
N ASP A 69 -1.47 -6.43 2.13
CA ASP A 69 -0.15 -6.66 1.56
C ASP A 69 -0.31 -6.77 0.04
N MET A 70 0.41 -5.94 -0.72
CA MET A 70 0.40 -5.94 -2.18
C MET A 70 1.82 -6.05 -2.70
N GLN A 71 2.09 -7.04 -3.55
CA GLN A 71 3.33 -7.10 -4.30
C GLN A 71 3.21 -6.24 -5.56
N MET A 72 4.11 -5.27 -5.71
CA MET A 72 4.12 -4.35 -6.85
C MET A 72 5.52 -4.28 -7.45
N LYS A 73 5.57 -4.25 -8.79
CA LYS A 73 6.75 -3.89 -9.58
C LYS A 73 6.36 -2.72 -10.47
N LEU A 74 7.15 -1.65 -10.42
CA LEU A 74 6.82 -0.37 -11.04
C LEU A 74 7.27 -0.29 -12.51
N VAL A 75 6.85 0.76 -13.20
CA VAL A 75 7.14 0.97 -14.63
C VAL A 75 8.64 1.21 -14.85
N PRO A 76 9.34 0.34 -15.60
CA PRO A 76 10.77 0.49 -15.88
C PRO A 76 11.04 1.56 -16.94
N GLY A 77 12.27 2.07 -16.97
CA GLY A 77 12.72 3.05 -17.96
C GLY A 77 12.23 4.46 -17.64
N ASN A 78 11.64 5.15 -18.63
CA ASN A 78 11.10 6.49 -18.45
C ASN A 78 9.63 6.38 -18.00
N SER A 79 9.38 6.62 -16.73
CA SER A 79 8.05 6.63 -16.11
C SER A 79 7.63 8.03 -15.64
N ALA A 80 8.39 9.05 -16.03
CA ALA A 80 8.15 10.44 -15.70
C ALA A 80 6.74 10.89 -16.15
N GLY A 81 5.98 11.52 -15.25
CA GLY A 81 4.57 11.91 -15.45
C GLY A 81 3.58 10.85 -14.98
N THR A 82 4.01 9.60 -14.77
CA THR A 82 3.10 8.53 -14.32
C THR A 82 3.02 8.45 -12.79
N VAL A 83 1.82 8.15 -12.30
CA VAL A 83 1.60 7.77 -10.90
C VAL A 83 0.98 6.39 -10.87
N THR A 84 1.67 5.46 -10.19
CA THR A 84 1.08 4.18 -9.78
C THR A 84 0.57 4.35 -8.35
N THR A 85 -0.63 3.87 -8.03
CA THR A 85 -1.23 4.03 -6.69
C THR A 85 -1.52 2.67 -6.05
N LEU A 86 -1.54 2.66 -4.72
CA LEU A 86 -2.19 1.64 -3.89
C LEU A 86 -2.80 2.38 -2.71
N TYR A 87 -4.13 2.44 -2.65
CA TYR A 87 -4.81 3.28 -1.66
C TYR A 87 -6.08 2.64 -1.12
N LEU A 88 -6.51 3.08 0.05
CA LEU A 88 -7.82 2.81 0.62
C LEU A 88 -8.65 4.08 0.51
N LYS A 89 -9.93 3.99 0.09
CA LYS A 89 -10.82 5.15 0.03
C LYS A 89 -12.26 4.80 0.39
N SER A 90 -12.92 5.67 1.16
CA SER A 90 -14.36 5.56 1.44
C SER A 90 -15.19 6.27 0.35
N PRO A 91 -16.47 5.88 0.15
CA PRO A 91 -17.39 6.65 -0.68
C PRO A 91 -17.75 8.01 -0.04
N GLY A 92 -18.36 8.89 -0.84
CA GLY A 92 -18.93 10.18 -0.40
C GLY A 92 -18.00 11.39 -0.53
N THR A 93 -18.53 12.58 -0.20
CA THR A 93 -17.86 13.88 -0.35
C THR A 93 -16.94 14.26 0.81
N THR A 94 -17.06 13.59 1.95
CA THR A 94 -16.21 13.76 3.15
C THR A 94 -15.43 12.48 3.40
N TRP A 95 -14.76 11.96 2.37
CA TRP A 95 -14.19 10.62 2.42
C TRP A 95 -13.00 10.51 3.37
N ASP A 96 -12.75 9.29 3.84
CA ASP A 96 -11.50 8.90 4.46
C ASP A 96 -10.64 8.19 3.40
N GLU A 97 -9.31 8.37 3.42
CA GLU A 97 -8.39 7.75 2.45
C GLU A 97 -6.95 7.62 2.98
N ILE A 98 -6.23 6.59 2.52
CA ILE A 98 -4.89 6.19 2.99
C ILE A 98 -4.06 5.76 1.77
N ASP A 99 -2.96 6.45 1.50
CA ASP A 99 -2.32 6.39 0.18
C ASP A 99 -0.87 5.87 0.22
N PHE A 100 -0.55 4.98 -0.73
CA PHE A 100 0.76 4.92 -1.38
C PHE A 100 0.62 5.43 -2.81
N GLU A 101 1.48 6.38 -3.20
CA GLU A 101 1.60 6.84 -4.59
C GLU A 101 3.07 6.77 -5.01
N PHE A 102 3.33 6.15 -6.15
CA PHE A 102 4.66 6.00 -6.71
C PHE A 102 4.82 6.94 -7.89
N LEU A 103 5.55 8.02 -7.66
CA LEU A 103 5.80 9.06 -8.66
C LEU A 103 6.96 8.61 -9.53
N GLY A 104 6.66 8.32 -10.80
CA GLY A 104 7.64 7.92 -11.80
C GLY A 104 8.60 9.05 -12.17
N ASN A 105 9.69 8.68 -12.85
CA ASN A 105 10.80 9.59 -13.10
C ASN A 105 11.50 9.27 -14.42
N LEU A 106 12.44 10.14 -14.81
CA LEU A 106 13.27 9.94 -15.99
C LEU A 106 14.15 8.68 -15.83
N SER A 107 14.49 8.03 -16.94
CA SER A 107 15.34 6.83 -16.93
C SER A 107 16.65 7.06 -16.18
N GLY A 108 16.87 6.29 -15.12
CA GLY A 108 18.08 6.37 -14.28
C GLY A 108 17.93 7.27 -13.04
N ASP A 109 16.91 8.13 -12.97
CA ASP A 109 16.57 8.88 -11.77
C ASP A 109 15.63 8.06 -10.86
N PRO A 110 15.80 8.12 -9.52
CA PRO A 110 15.03 7.27 -8.62
C PRO A 110 13.57 7.73 -8.50
N TYR A 111 12.65 6.74 -8.47
CA TYR A 111 11.25 6.92 -8.07
C TYR A 111 11.11 7.68 -6.74
N THR A 112 9.96 8.34 -6.54
CA THR A 112 9.55 8.84 -5.23
C THR A 112 8.35 8.05 -4.74
N LEU A 113 8.46 7.44 -3.56
CA LEU A 113 7.32 6.87 -2.84
C LEU A 113 6.69 7.95 -1.97
N HIS A 114 5.42 8.21 -2.18
CA HIS A 114 4.61 9.19 -1.48
C HIS A 114 3.56 8.48 -0.62
N THR A 115 3.29 9.03 0.57
CA THR A 115 2.21 8.56 1.45
C THR A 115 1.37 9.73 1.94
N ASN A 116 0.06 9.53 2.05
CA ASN A 116 -0.87 10.53 2.56
C ASN A 116 -1.99 9.89 3.40
N VAL A 117 -2.70 10.71 4.18
CA VAL A 117 -3.85 10.28 5.00
C VAL A 117 -4.92 11.37 5.00
N TYR A 118 -6.04 11.10 4.37
CA TYR A 118 -7.23 11.93 4.34
C TYR A 118 -8.22 11.49 5.42
N THR A 119 -8.77 12.47 6.13
CA THR A 119 -9.86 12.27 7.08
C THR A 119 -10.95 13.30 6.83
N GLN A 120 -12.18 12.84 6.59
CA GLN A 120 -13.32 13.70 6.25
C GLN A 120 -13.07 14.66 5.07
N GLY A 121 -12.31 14.21 4.06
CA GLY A 121 -11.89 14.98 2.89
C GLY A 121 -10.66 15.88 3.10
N LYS A 122 -10.08 15.90 4.32
CA LYS A 122 -8.88 16.69 4.63
C LYS A 122 -7.62 15.83 4.69
N GLY A 123 -6.83 15.90 3.61
CA GLY A 123 -5.48 15.35 3.49
C GLY A 123 -4.45 16.29 4.11
N ASP A 124 -3.52 16.76 3.27
CA ASP A 124 -2.37 17.61 3.63
C ASP A 124 -1.37 16.96 4.61
N LYS A 125 -1.19 15.63 4.53
CA LYS A 125 -0.33 14.85 5.44
C LYS A 125 0.74 14.07 4.66
N GLU A 126 1.33 14.72 3.67
CA GLU A 126 2.26 14.13 2.72
C GLU A 126 3.62 13.81 3.37
N GLN A 127 4.11 12.58 3.15
CA GLN A 127 5.50 12.20 3.40
C GLN A 127 6.06 11.50 2.17
N GLN A 128 7.24 11.91 1.72
CA GLN A 128 7.90 11.36 0.52
C GLN A 128 9.23 10.72 0.87
N PHE A 129 9.54 9.62 0.19
CA PHE A 129 10.72 8.80 0.41
C PHE A 129 11.36 8.41 -0.93
N LYS A 130 12.67 8.23 -0.95
CA LYS A 130 13.35 7.35 -1.91
C LYS A 130 13.32 5.91 -1.40
N LEU A 131 13.49 4.94 -2.29
CA LEU A 131 13.59 3.53 -1.92
C LEU A 131 15.06 3.10 -1.88
N TRP A 132 15.37 2.10 -1.05
CA TRP A 132 16.72 1.53 -0.90
C TRP A 132 17.02 0.43 -1.94
N PHE A 133 16.21 0.34 -2.99
CA PHE A 133 16.27 -0.62 -4.10
C PHE A 133 15.65 0.02 -5.35
N ASP A 134 15.83 -0.62 -6.51
CA ASP A 134 15.12 -0.27 -7.75
C ASP A 134 13.75 -0.97 -7.77
N PRO A 135 12.63 -0.23 -7.60
CA PRO A 135 11.29 -0.82 -7.53
C PRO A 135 10.76 -1.28 -8.89
N THR A 136 11.52 -1.09 -9.98
CA THR A 136 11.18 -1.54 -11.34
C THR A 136 11.85 -2.87 -11.70
N ALA A 137 12.88 -3.29 -10.95
CA ALA A 137 13.64 -4.50 -11.21
C ALA A 137 12.89 -5.77 -10.78
N ASP A 138 12.34 -5.77 -9.55
CA ASP A 138 11.60 -6.91 -9.00
C ASP A 138 10.33 -6.48 -8.24
N PHE A 139 9.53 -7.45 -7.80
CA PHE A 139 8.35 -7.22 -6.97
C PHE A 139 8.74 -6.97 -5.51
N HIS A 140 8.25 -5.87 -4.96
CA HIS A 140 8.40 -5.52 -3.54
C HIS A 140 7.04 -5.48 -2.86
N THR A 141 7.00 -5.78 -1.56
CA THR A 141 5.76 -5.86 -0.78
C THR A 141 5.47 -4.53 -0.12
N TYR A 142 4.36 -3.91 -0.51
CA TYR A 142 3.84 -2.67 0.07
C TYR A 142 2.65 -2.99 0.95
N THR A 143 2.74 -2.62 2.23
CA THR A 143 1.77 -2.99 3.25
C THR A 143 1.13 -1.75 3.86
N ILE A 144 -0.21 -1.72 3.85
CA ILE A 144 -1.01 -0.82 4.70
C ILE A 144 -1.64 -1.69 5.80
N LEU A 145 -1.19 -1.49 7.05
CA LEU A 145 -1.91 -2.01 8.22
C LEU A 145 -2.72 -0.87 8.82
N TRP A 146 -4.04 -1.03 8.85
CA TRP A 146 -4.98 -0.05 9.37
C TRP A 146 -5.85 -0.71 10.45
N ASN A 147 -5.78 -0.22 11.67
CA ASN A 147 -6.57 -0.69 12.81
C ASN A 147 -7.14 0.51 13.62
N PRO A 148 -7.99 0.30 14.65
CA PRO A 148 -8.61 1.41 15.38
C PRO A 148 -7.64 2.39 16.05
N GLN A 149 -6.40 1.96 16.30
CA GLN A 149 -5.36 2.71 17.02
C GLN A 149 -4.34 3.37 16.09
N ARG A 150 -4.10 2.85 14.88
CA ARG A 150 -3.05 3.35 13.98
C ARG A 150 -3.17 2.88 12.54
N ILE A 151 -2.46 3.58 11.67
CA ILE A 151 -2.07 3.15 10.33
C ILE A 151 -0.55 2.99 10.32
N ILE A 152 -0.04 1.87 9.80
CA ILE A 152 1.39 1.62 9.59
C ILE A 152 1.60 1.34 8.10
N PHE A 153 2.49 2.14 7.49
CA PHE A 153 2.97 1.95 6.12
C PHE A 153 4.31 1.22 6.16
N THR A 154 4.42 0.16 5.40
CA THR A 154 5.58 -0.75 5.42
C THR A 154 5.99 -1.15 4.01
N VAL A 155 7.30 -1.27 3.79
CA VAL A 155 7.93 -1.74 2.55
C VAL A 155 8.84 -2.92 2.91
N ASP A 156 8.58 -4.10 2.34
CA ASP A 156 9.28 -5.37 2.63
C ASP A 156 9.43 -5.67 4.13
N GLY A 157 8.36 -5.47 4.90
CA GLY A 157 8.38 -5.65 6.36
C GLY A 157 9.09 -4.53 7.14
N THR A 158 9.71 -3.55 6.48
CA THR A 158 10.32 -2.37 7.10
C THR A 158 9.30 -1.22 7.19
N PRO A 159 8.89 -0.79 8.40
CA PRO A 159 7.98 0.35 8.54
C PRO A 159 8.67 1.65 8.11
N ILE A 160 7.94 2.49 7.36
CA ILE A 160 8.43 3.81 6.88
C ILE A 160 7.68 4.97 7.56
N ARG A 161 6.43 4.73 7.96
CA ARG A 161 5.53 5.72 8.57
C ARG A 161 4.51 5.05 9.48
N GLU A 162 4.22 5.69 10.61
CA GLU A 162 3.10 5.38 11.49
C GLU A 162 2.22 6.64 11.63
N PHE A 163 0.91 6.50 11.50
CA PHE A 163 -0.07 7.55 11.79
C PHE A 163 -1.01 7.04 12.88
N LYS A 164 -0.87 7.57 14.10
CA LYS A 164 -1.61 7.11 15.28
C LYS A 164 -2.99 7.76 15.34
N ASN A 165 -3.95 7.06 15.93
CA ASN A 165 -5.20 7.68 16.35
C ASN A 165 -4.90 8.65 17.50
N MET A 166 -5.06 9.94 17.22
CA MET A 166 -4.81 11.05 18.14
C MET A 166 -6.08 11.92 18.32
N GLU A 167 -7.26 11.31 18.25
CA GLU A 167 -8.54 12.02 18.44
C GLU A 167 -8.64 12.70 19.81
N SER A 168 -7.95 12.20 20.83
CA SER A 168 -7.87 12.80 22.17
C SER A 168 -7.26 14.20 22.21
N ILE A 169 -6.41 14.56 21.23
CA ILE A 169 -5.89 15.92 21.04
C ILE A 169 -6.57 16.67 19.88
N GLY A 170 -7.53 16.02 19.21
CA GLY A 170 -8.34 16.57 18.13
C GLY A 170 -7.82 16.36 16.72
N THR A 171 -6.88 15.45 16.50
CA THR A 171 -6.56 14.97 15.14
C THR A 171 -7.51 13.84 14.78
N LEU A 172 -8.27 14.00 13.69
CA LEU A 172 -9.20 12.98 13.22
C LEU A 172 -8.46 11.72 12.74
N PHE A 173 -9.14 10.57 12.81
CA PHE A 173 -8.62 9.28 12.39
C PHE A 173 -9.70 8.47 11.64
N PRO A 174 -9.36 7.76 10.55
CA PRO A 174 -10.34 7.02 9.78
C PRO A 174 -10.72 5.71 10.51
N LYS A 175 -11.79 5.75 11.31
CA LYS A 175 -12.28 4.58 12.10
C LYS A 175 -13.76 4.23 11.93
N ASN A 176 -14.52 5.07 11.22
CA ASN A 176 -15.98 4.98 11.17
C ASN A 176 -16.54 4.67 9.77
N ARG A 177 -15.70 4.68 8.73
CA ARG A 177 -16.10 4.52 7.33
C ARG A 177 -15.40 3.31 6.72
N PRO A 178 -16.14 2.30 6.21
CA PRO A 178 -15.55 1.27 5.38
C PRO A 178 -14.90 1.88 4.13
N MET A 179 -13.80 1.28 3.71
CA MET A 179 -13.03 1.69 2.54
C MET A 179 -12.84 0.52 1.58
N ARG A 180 -12.87 0.79 0.28
CA ARG A 180 -12.37 -0.16 -0.72
C ARG A 180 -10.87 0.07 -0.90
N MET A 181 -10.16 -1.00 -1.23
CA MET A 181 -8.80 -0.92 -1.76
C MET A 181 -8.89 -0.57 -3.24
N TYR A 182 -8.01 0.31 -3.69
CA TYR A 182 -7.87 0.74 -5.07
C TYR A 182 -6.41 0.65 -5.48
N SER A 183 -6.18 0.48 -6.78
CA SER A 183 -4.89 0.72 -7.40
C SER A 183 -5.10 1.13 -8.86
N SER A 184 -4.32 2.12 -9.30
CA SER A 184 -4.39 2.69 -10.63
C SER A 184 -3.01 3.03 -11.16
N LEU A 185 -2.89 3.05 -12.48
CA LEU A 185 -1.79 3.67 -13.20
C LEU A 185 -2.39 4.75 -14.10
N TRP A 186 -2.00 6.00 -13.87
CA TRP A 186 -2.54 7.14 -14.58
C TRP A 186 -1.48 8.20 -14.87
N ASN A 187 -1.75 9.05 -15.85
CA ASN A 187 -0.90 10.20 -16.16
C ASN A 187 -1.30 11.36 -15.22
N ALA A 188 -0.34 11.82 -14.43
CA ALA A 188 -0.46 12.95 -13.53
C ALA A 188 0.53 14.06 -13.91
N ASP A 189 0.80 14.26 -15.21
CA ASP A 189 1.73 15.27 -15.77
C ASP A 189 1.65 16.66 -15.12
N ASP A 190 0.47 17.07 -14.63
CA ASP A 190 0.23 18.32 -13.88
C ASP A 190 1.08 18.44 -12.59
N TRP A 191 1.57 17.33 -12.03
CA TRP A 191 2.43 17.31 -10.83
C TRP A 191 3.50 16.19 -10.77
N ALA A 192 3.47 15.19 -11.66
CA ALA A 192 4.33 13.99 -11.61
C ALA A 192 5.49 13.93 -12.64
N THR A 193 5.81 15.04 -13.32
CA THR A 193 7.11 15.31 -14.01
C THR A 193 7.35 14.73 -15.44
N ARG A 194 7.22 15.53 -16.51
CA ARG A 194 8.05 15.53 -17.77
C ARG A 194 8.25 14.27 -18.68
N ALA A 195 7.25 13.92 -19.51
CA ALA A 195 7.30 13.59 -20.98
C ALA A 195 8.04 12.35 -21.64
N CYS A 196 7.23 11.53 -22.38
CA CYS A 196 7.42 10.88 -23.72
C CYS A 196 7.96 9.42 -24.01
N VAL A 197 7.02 8.43 -24.02
CA VAL A 197 6.66 7.29 -24.97
C VAL A 197 7.60 6.12 -25.44
N TRP A 198 7.12 4.84 -25.29
CA TRP A 198 7.19 3.61 -26.18
C TRP A 198 8.03 2.35 -25.70
N SER A 199 7.79 1.05 -26.04
CA SER A 199 6.64 0.08 -25.85
C SER A 199 7.02 -1.44 -26.11
N ASN A 200 6.09 -2.42 -25.86
CA ASN A 200 5.95 -3.84 -26.36
C ASN A 200 6.59 -5.15 -25.72
N GLY A 201 5.86 -5.92 -24.85
CA GLY A 201 5.45 -7.36 -25.14
C GLY A 201 5.79 -8.67 -24.30
N LYS A 202 4.87 -9.15 -23.39
CA LYS A 202 4.38 -10.56 -23.05
C LYS A 202 5.09 -11.67 -22.17
N SER A 203 4.41 -12.20 -21.10
CA SER A 203 3.86 -13.62 -20.90
C SER A 203 3.76 -14.27 -19.44
N SER A 204 2.59 -14.86 -19.04
CA SER A 204 2.30 -16.05 -18.11
C SER A 204 2.71 -16.10 -16.58
N CYS A 205 2.35 -17.06 -15.65
CA CYS A 205 1.17 -17.93 -15.26
C CYS A 205 1.39 -18.59 -13.82
N PRO A 206 0.50 -19.35 -13.09
CA PRO A 206 -0.99 -19.37 -12.86
C PRO A 206 -1.63 -19.88 -11.46
N ASP A 207 -2.53 -19.13 -10.78
CA ASP A 207 -3.49 -19.45 -9.63
C ASP A 207 -3.04 -20.21 -8.34
N VAL A 208 -3.36 -19.68 -7.13
CA VAL A 208 -3.99 -20.48 -6.04
C VAL A 208 -4.92 -19.67 -5.10
N SER A 209 -6.11 -20.23 -4.81
CA SER A 209 -7.05 -19.79 -3.78
C SER A 209 -7.22 -20.73 -2.55
N LYS A 210 -6.95 -20.27 -1.29
CA LYS A 210 -7.71 -20.41 0.01
C LYS A 210 -6.83 -20.52 1.30
N GLN A 211 -7.33 -20.26 2.53
CA GLN A 211 -7.34 -18.98 3.29
C GLN A 211 -6.78 -19.17 4.71
N GLY A 212 -6.09 -18.16 5.28
CA GLY A 212 -5.97 -18.08 6.74
C GLY A 212 -4.80 -17.28 7.34
N THR A 213 -5.11 -16.23 8.10
CA THR A 213 -4.49 -15.92 9.40
C THR A 213 -5.45 -15.09 10.25
N THR A 214 -5.61 -15.46 11.52
CA THR A 214 -6.55 -14.87 12.48
C THR A 214 -5.98 -13.66 13.23
N GLY A 215 -6.72 -12.54 13.25
CA GLY A 215 -6.81 -11.57 14.35
C GLY A 215 -5.61 -10.70 14.76
N SER A 216 -4.36 -11.18 14.66
CA SER A 216 -3.19 -10.55 15.29
C SER A 216 -2.86 -9.13 14.81
N TRP A 217 -3.29 -8.76 13.60
CA TRP A 217 -3.02 -7.45 13.00
C TRP A 217 -3.93 -6.33 13.58
N LEU A 218 -5.10 -6.70 14.12
CA LEU A 218 -6.13 -5.73 14.56
C LEU A 218 -5.72 -4.93 15.81
N SER A 219 -4.72 -5.42 16.56
CA SER A 219 -4.11 -4.73 17.69
C SER A 219 -2.59 -4.59 17.53
N GLN A 220 -2.08 -4.72 16.29
CA GLN A 220 -0.64 -4.68 16.04
C GLN A 220 -0.09 -3.27 16.23
N GLU A 221 1.09 -3.21 16.86
CA GLU A 221 1.85 -1.99 17.14
C GLU A 221 3.30 -2.15 16.65
N LEU A 222 4.03 -1.04 16.52
CA LEU A 222 5.47 -1.09 16.30
C LEU A 222 6.21 -1.28 17.62
N ASP A 223 6.93 -2.40 17.75
CA ASP A 223 7.90 -2.60 18.84
C ASP A 223 9.09 -1.62 18.73
N SER A 224 9.96 -1.57 19.75
CA SER A 224 11.11 -0.65 19.78
C SER A 224 12.06 -0.83 18.60
N THR A 225 12.29 -2.08 18.15
CA THR A 225 13.17 -2.38 17.01
C THR A 225 12.55 -1.90 15.71
N ALA A 226 11.24 -2.11 15.54
CA ALA A 226 10.49 -1.63 14.39
C ALA A 226 10.44 -0.08 14.34
N GLN A 227 10.28 0.59 15.49
CA GLN A 227 10.37 2.05 15.59
C GLN A 227 11.77 2.58 15.26
N GLU A 228 12.84 1.91 15.71
CA GLU A 228 14.22 2.29 15.38
C GLU A 228 14.51 2.13 13.88
N ARG A 229 14.03 1.04 13.26
CA ARG A 229 14.09 0.85 11.79
C ARG A 229 13.35 1.95 11.05
N MET A 230 12.15 2.32 11.50
CA MET A 230 11.38 3.43 10.91
C MET A 230 12.13 4.76 11.00
N ARG A 231 12.70 5.08 12.17
CA ARG A 231 13.54 6.29 12.36
C ARG A 231 14.79 6.27 11.48
N TRP A 232 15.39 5.10 11.25
CA TRP A 232 16.52 4.96 10.33
C TRP A 232 16.10 5.18 8.87
N VAL A 233 14.96 4.62 8.42
CA VAL A 233 14.43 4.90 7.08
C VAL A 233 14.15 6.39 6.91
N GLN A 234 13.45 7.00 7.88
CA GLN A 234 13.11 8.43 7.85
C GLN A 234 14.36 9.33 7.83
N ARG A 235 15.45 8.93 8.48
CA ARG A 235 16.71 9.70 8.46
C ARG A 235 17.46 9.62 7.14
N ASN A 236 17.42 8.47 6.46
CA ASN A 236 18.27 8.21 5.29
C ASN A 236 17.54 8.36 3.94
N TYR A 237 16.21 8.23 3.92
CA TYR A 237 15.43 8.11 2.68
C TYR A 237 14.26 9.09 2.57
N MET A 238 13.80 9.71 3.66
CA MET A 238 12.71 10.70 3.59
C MET A 238 13.20 12.01 2.97
N ILE A 239 12.48 12.49 1.96
CA ILE A 239 12.80 13.72 1.22
C ILE A 239 11.78 14.85 1.44
N TYR A 240 10.58 14.52 1.93
CA TYR A 240 9.57 15.49 2.36
C TYR A 240 8.79 14.97 3.56
N ASN A 241 8.46 15.87 4.50
CA ASN A 241 7.58 15.58 5.62
C ASN A 241 6.75 16.81 6.00
N TYR A 242 5.43 16.73 5.82
CA TYR A 242 4.49 17.80 6.16
C TYR A 242 4.65 18.30 7.61
N CYS A 243 4.99 17.41 8.55
CA CYS A 243 5.26 17.74 9.96
C CYS A 243 6.49 18.63 10.19
N THR A 244 7.26 18.94 9.16
CA THR A 244 8.42 19.86 9.22
C THR A 244 8.28 21.06 8.28
N ASP A 245 7.19 21.13 7.51
CA ASP A 245 6.97 22.18 6.51
C ASP A 245 6.28 23.41 7.11
N ALA A 246 7.06 24.18 7.86
CA ALA A 246 6.60 25.45 8.44
C ALA A 246 6.21 26.52 7.38
N LYS A 247 6.60 26.34 6.10
CA LYS A 247 6.19 27.25 5.01
C LYS A 247 4.75 26.95 4.58
N ARG A 248 4.37 25.67 4.51
CA ARG A 248 2.99 25.24 4.24
C ARG A 248 2.06 25.42 5.42
N PHE A 249 2.59 25.33 6.65
CA PHE A 249 1.84 25.50 7.90
C PHE A 249 2.29 26.74 8.71
N PRO A 250 2.16 27.97 8.17
CA PRO A 250 2.66 29.19 8.81
C PRO A 250 1.88 29.57 10.08
N GLN A 251 0.71 28.96 10.31
CA GLN A 251 -0.12 29.15 11.52
C GLN A 251 0.15 28.11 12.61
N GLY A 252 1.17 27.27 12.45
CA GLY A 252 1.51 26.16 13.33
C GLY A 252 1.29 24.80 12.68
N LEU A 253 2.16 23.84 13.02
CA LEU A 253 2.13 22.47 12.49
C LEU A 253 0.88 21.71 12.98
N PRO A 254 0.41 20.70 12.23
CA PRO A 254 -0.68 19.81 12.66
C PRO A 254 -0.39 19.16 14.02
N LYS A 255 -1.43 18.98 14.84
CA LYS A 255 -1.28 18.60 16.26
C LYS A 255 -0.60 17.25 16.44
N GLU A 256 -0.86 16.30 15.55
CA GLU A 256 -0.25 14.98 15.55
C GLU A 256 1.28 15.04 15.38
N CYS A 257 1.80 16.06 14.69
CA CYS A 257 3.22 16.28 14.51
C CYS A 257 3.92 16.77 15.78
N LEU A 258 3.17 17.34 16.74
CA LEU A 258 3.69 17.84 18.01
C LEU A 258 3.67 16.77 19.12
N ALA A 259 3.05 15.62 18.87
CA ALA A 259 2.86 14.52 19.81
C ALA A 259 3.50 13.18 19.34
N ALA A 260 4.33 13.24 18.28
CA ALA A 260 4.95 12.08 17.63
C ALA A 260 6.37 11.76 18.15
#